data_AF-A0A066Z6M2-F1
#
_entry.id   AF-A0A066Z6M2-F1
#
_cell.length_a   1.000
_cell.length_b   1.000
_cell.length_c   1.000
_cell.angle_alpha   90.00
_cell.angle_beta   90.00
_cell.angle_gamma   90.00
#
_symmetry.space_group_name_H-M   'P 1'
#
loop_
_entity.id
_entity.type
_entity.pdbx_description
1 polymer ?
#
loop_
_entity_poly.entity_id
_entity_poly.type
_entity_poly.pdbx_seq_one_letter_code
_entity_poly.pdbx_strand_id
1 'polypeptide(L)'
;MSWSRRLLTASAVGAGALVATTFAAGTAGAHGAMFGPASRVAACYAEGPETPKSQVCKDLVADSGTQPLYDWNEVNIASANGQSRQIIPDGHLCSANRDKYRALDWARTDWPATSVTAGAKTFNFRVTAPHQGVMTLYITNSTYNPTQPLKWSNLDLANPIAIFASPRTSDNGYYNVNVNLPQRTGRQLVYMVWQRTDSPEAFYGCSDVDFGTNGTAAAAGAFAAQAPTAPTEAQIDAGASHSLVSHHGHGGDVTTAQAATTGTAGASGTAASVTADNSSNALLGLAGAALLSATASGVYLARRMRGAAVTA
;
A
#
# COMPACT_ATOMS: atom_id res chain seq x y z
N MET A 1 -24.50 72.17 37.50
CA MET A 1 -25.54 72.06 36.45
C MET A 1 -25.09 71.01 35.43
N SER A 2 -26.00 70.07 35.12
CA SER A 2 -26.04 69.04 34.05
C SER A 2 -24.81 68.14 33.85
N TRP A 3 -24.85 66.84 34.23
CA TRP A 3 -25.45 65.72 33.46
C TRP A 3 -25.10 65.82 31.96
N SER A 4 -24.34 64.91 31.35
CA SER A 4 -24.76 63.52 31.17
C SER A 4 -23.70 62.68 30.41
N ARG A 5 -23.48 61.46 30.92
CA ARG A 5 -23.27 60.17 30.21
C ARG A 5 -22.58 60.22 28.84
N ARG A 6 -21.36 59.67 28.76
CA ARG A 6 -20.96 58.87 27.60
C ARG A 6 -20.59 57.48 28.07
N LEU A 7 -21.48 56.57 27.71
CA LEU A 7 -21.40 55.14 27.93
C LEU A 7 -20.29 54.53 27.07
N LEU A 8 -19.55 53.65 27.73
CA LEU A 8 -18.88 52.44 27.24
C LEU A 8 -19.38 51.91 25.89
N THR A 9 -18.45 51.77 24.94
CA THR A 9 -18.41 50.65 23.98
C THR A 9 -16.95 50.29 23.68
N ALA A 10 -16.27 49.70 24.66
CA ALA A 10 -15.09 48.89 24.40
C ALA A 10 -15.57 47.45 24.18
N SER A 11 -15.89 47.11 22.93
CA SER A 11 -16.36 45.77 22.57
C SER A 11 -15.40 45.13 21.57
N ALA A 12 -14.77 44.05 22.03
CA ALA A 12 -14.13 42.97 21.28
C ALA A 12 -12.86 43.27 20.47
N VAL A 13 -11.73 43.41 21.17
CA VAL A 13 -10.43 42.96 20.65
C VAL A 13 -10.38 41.44 20.73
N GLY A 14 -10.08 40.77 19.62
CA GLY A 14 -9.55 39.42 19.61
C GLY A 14 -10.54 38.30 19.29
N ALA A 15 -11.17 38.33 18.11
CA ALA A 15 -11.54 37.06 17.46
C ALA A 15 -10.23 36.38 17.04
N GLY A 16 -9.71 35.51 17.90
CA GLY A 16 -8.56 34.67 17.61
C GLY A 16 -8.87 33.82 16.39
N ALA A 17 -8.24 34.13 15.26
CA ALA A 17 -8.15 33.22 14.14
C ALA A 17 -7.23 32.06 14.55
N LEU A 18 -7.78 31.11 15.29
CA LEU A 18 -7.25 29.76 15.36
C LEU A 18 -7.48 29.14 13.99
N VAL A 19 -6.61 29.49 13.04
CA VAL A 19 -6.40 28.67 11.85
C VAL A 19 -5.73 27.41 12.36
N ALA A 20 -6.54 26.41 12.73
CA ALA A 20 -6.06 25.06 12.87
C ALA A 20 -5.62 24.62 11.46
N THR A 21 -4.36 24.86 11.13
CA THR A 21 -3.69 24.14 10.05
C THR A 21 -3.59 22.69 10.52
N THR A 22 -4.68 21.94 10.34
CA THR A 22 -4.59 20.50 10.30
C THR A 22 -3.70 20.17 9.11
N PHE A 23 -2.40 20.02 9.36
CA PHE A 23 -1.55 19.22 8.50
C PHE A 23 -2.14 17.82 8.55
N ALA A 24 -3.07 17.54 7.64
CA ALA A 24 -3.22 16.19 7.15
C ALA A 24 -1.88 15.89 6.47
N ALA A 25 -0.92 15.36 7.22
CA ALA A 25 0.14 14.57 6.66
C ALA A 25 -0.56 13.33 6.09
N GLY A 26 -1.18 13.50 4.91
CA GLY A 26 -1.72 12.40 4.16
C GLY A 26 -0.55 11.49 3.89
N THR A 27 -0.54 10.31 4.50
CA THR A 27 0.29 9.20 4.04
C THR A 27 -0.20 8.85 2.65
N ALA A 28 0.28 9.59 1.65
CA ALA A 28 0.09 9.26 0.27
C ALA A 28 0.88 7.97 0.05
N GLY A 29 0.17 6.86 -0.14
CA GLY A 29 0.77 5.58 -0.48
C GLY A 29 1.29 5.64 -1.91
N ALA A 30 2.47 5.09 -2.17
CA ALA A 30 2.88 4.87 -3.55
C ALA A 30 2.17 3.64 -4.07
N HIS A 31 1.85 3.60 -5.36
CA HIS A 31 1.09 2.49 -5.90
C HIS A 31 1.43 2.33 -7.37
N GLY A 32 1.84 1.12 -7.75
CA GLY A 32 2.17 0.81 -9.13
C GLY A 32 2.70 -0.60 -9.33
N ALA A 33 2.89 -0.97 -10.58
CA ALA A 33 3.48 -2.25 -10.98
C ALA A 33 4.18 -2.14 -12.34
N MET A 34 5.06 -3.10 -12.62
CA MET A 34 5.67 -3.21 -13.95
C MET A 34 4.61 -3.63 -14.98
N PHE A 35 4.47 -2.84 -16.04
CA PHE A 35 3.53 -3.07 -17.15
C PHE A 35 4.27 -3.48 -18.43
N GLY A 36 5.53 -3.09 -18.57
CA GLY A 36 6.40 -3.51 -19.68
C GLY A 36 7.82 -3.76 -19.18
N PRO A 37 8.28 -5.02 -19.04
CA PRO A 37 7.49 -6.26 -19.13
C PRO A 37 6.45 -6.36 -17.99
N ALA A 38 5.28 -6.92 -18.30
CA ALA A 38 4.21 -7.07 -17.31
C ALA A 38 4.67 -7.96 -16.14
N SER A 39 4.44 -7.48 -14.91
CA SER A 39 4.66 -8.27 -13.70
C SER A 39 3.63 -9.39 -13.57
N ARG A 40 3.93 -10.43 -12.78
CA ARG A 40 3.00 -11.55 -12.52
C ARG A 40 1.61 -11.09 -12.10
N VAL A 41 1.54 -10.16 -11.13
CA VAL A 41 0.27 -9.61 -10.63
C VAL A 41 -0.46 -8.81 -11.71
N ALA A 42 0.25 -7.99 -12.49
CA ALA A 42 -0.34 -7.21 -13.57
C ALA A 42 -0.84 -8.12 -14.71
N ALA A 43 -0.06 -9.14 -15.10
CA ALA A 43 -0.43 -10.10 -16.13
C ALA A 43 -1.69 -10.88 -15.74
N CYS A 44 -1.76 -11.41 -14.51
CA CYS A 44 -2.97 -12.08 -14.04
C CYS A 44 -4.17 -11.14 -13.89
N TYR A 45 -3.95 -9.89 -13.47
CA TYR A 45 -5.04 -8.91 -13.44
C TYR A 45 -5.57 -8.60 -14.85
N ALA A 46 -4.69 -8.51 -15.85
CA ALA A 46 -5.07 -8.27 -17.24
C ALA A 46 -5.90 -9.41 -17.85
N GLU A 47 -5.76 -10.63 -17.34
CA GLU A 47 -6.61 -11.76 -17.74
C GLU A 47 -8.04 -11.66 -17.20
N GLY A 48 -8.25 -10.86 -16.14
CA GLY A 48 -9.52 -10.67 -15.44
C GLY A 48 -9.58 -11.46 -14.13
N PRO A 49 -9.71 -10.82 -12.94
CA PRO A 49 -9.70 -11.52 -11.65
C PRO A 49 -10.78 -12.59 -11.51
N GLU A 50 -11.99 -12.31 -11.99
CA GLU A 50 -13.14 -13.22 -11.83
C GLU A 50 -13.09 -14.41 -12.81
N THR A 51 -12.40 -14.26 -13.95
CA THR A 51 -12.34 -15.26 -15.01
C THR A 51 -10.96 -15.32 -15.66
N PRO A 52 -9.90 -15.68 -14.91
CA PRO A 52 -8.54 -15.76 -15.44
C PRO A 52 -8.42 -16.86 -16.50
N LYS A 53 -7.44 -16.72 -17.40
CA LYS A 53 -7.32 -17.55 -18.61
C LYS A 53 -6.23 -18.61 -18.46
N SER A 54 -5.01 -18.20 -18.11
CA SER A 54 -3.87 -19.07 -17.91
C SER A 54 -4.05 -19.92 -16.66
N GLN A 55 -3.46 -21.12 -16.66
CA GLN A 55 -3.63 -22.04 -15.54
C GLN A 55 -3.04 -21.46 -14.25
N VAL A 56 -1.88 -20.82 -14.32
CA VAL A 56 -1.26 -20.20 -13.15
C VAL A 56 -2.10 -19.07 -12.54
N CYS A 57 -2.76 -18.24 -13.34
CA CYS A 57 -3.64 -17.19 -12.82
C CYS A 57 -4.94 -17.74 -12.25
N LYS A 58 -5.49 -18.84 -12.82
CA LYS A 58 -6.60 -19.59 -12.21
C LYS A 58 -6.21 -20.16 -10.86
N ASP A 59 -5.04 -20.78 -10.79
CA ASP A 59 -4.52 -21.36 -9.54
C ASP A 59 -4.29 -20.26 -8.51
N LEU A 60 -3.75 -19.10 -8.91
CA LEU A 60 -3.56 -17.94 -8.04
C LEU A 60 -4.88 -17.48 -7.43
N VAL A 61 -5.93 -17.33 -8.24
CA VAL A 61 -7.26 -16.92 -7.76
C VAL A 61 -7.87 -18.00 -6.86
N ALA A 62 -7.67 -19.28 -7.17
CA ALA A 62 -8.16 -20.38 -6.34
C ALA A 62 -7.48 -20.43 -4.95
N ASP A 63 -6.20 -20.08 -4.85
CA ASP A 63 -5.46 -20.05 -3.58
C ASP A 63 -5.65 -18.74 -2.81
N SER A 64 -5.41 -17.61 -3.46
CA SER A 64 -5.28 -16.29 -2.82
C SER A 64 -6.53 -15.40 -3.01
N GLY A 65 -7.56 -15.87 -3.71
CA GLY A 65 -8.74 -15.09 -4.07
C GLY A 65 -8.47 -14.06 -5.17
N THR A 66 -9.47 -13.22 -5.47
CA THR A 66 -9.37 -12.18 -6.50
C THR A 66 -8.72 -10.89 -5.99
N GLN A 67 -8.77 -10.63 -4.69
CA GLN A 67 -8.32 -9.40 -4.07
C GLN A 67 -6.87 -9.00 -4.40
N PRO A 68 -5.88 -9.91 -4.45
CA PRO A 68 -4.50 -9.54 -4.81
C PRO A 68 -4.39 -8.95 -6.22
N LEU A 69 -5.30 -9.33 -7.12
CA LEU A 69 -5.33 -8.81 -8.49
C LEU A 69 -6.04 -7.46 -8.58
N TYR A 70 -7.05 -7.20 -7.77
CA TYR A 70 -7.63 -5.85 -7.65
C TYR A 70 -6.65 -4.87 -6.99
N ASP A 71 -5.82 -5.37 -6.07
CA ASP A 71 -4.79 -4.60 -5.38
C ASP A 71 -3.41 -4.78 -6.03
N TRP A 72 -3.39 -4.90 -7.36
CA TRP A 72 -2.19 -5.16 -8.16
C TRP A 72 -1.06 -4.15 -7.98
N ASN A 73 -1.40 -2.94 -7.54
CA ASN A 73 -0.49 -1.81 -7.40
C ASN A 73 0.13 -1.69 -5.99
N GLU A 74 -0.09 -2.67 -5.11
CA GLU A 74 0.24 -2.60 -3.67
C GLU A 74 1.05 -3.82 -3.17
N VAL A 75 1.88 -4.43 -4.02
CA VAL A 75 2.87 -5.39 -3.52
C VAL A 75 3.99 -4.61 -2.80
N ASN A 76 3.73 -4.23 -1.55
CA ASN A 76 4.56 -3.30 -0.78
C ASN A 76 4.98 -3.87 0.58
N ILE A 77 5.91 -3.18 1.24
CA ILE A 77 6.15 -3.27 2.68
C ILE A 77 6.28 -1.84 3.21
N ALA A 78 5.32 -1.42 4.02
CA ALA A 78 5.25 -0.08 4.61
C ALA A 78 6.51 0.35 5.38
N SER A 79 7.13 -0.61 6.06
CA SER A 79 8.24 -0.41 6.98
C SER A 79 9.59 -0.85 6.41
N ALA A 80 9.72 -1.01 5.08
CA ALA A 80 10.90 -1.59 4.46
C ALA A 80 12.21 -0.88 4.81
N ASN A 81 12.19 0.45 4.76
CA ASN A 81 13.28 1.35 5.17
C ASN A 81 14.66 0.95 4.61
N GLY A 82 14.72 0.51 3.35
CA GLY A 82 15.93 0.05 2.68
C GLY A 82 16.41 -1.34 3.08
N GLN A 83 15.68 -2.05 3.94
CA GLN A 83 16.06 -3.34 4.52
C GLN A 83 15.44 -4.56 3.81
N SER A 84 15.05 -4.43 2.55
CA SER A 84 14.34 -5.47 1.78
C SER A 84 14.97 -6.87 1.91
N ARG A 85 16.31 -6.96 1.85
CA ARG A 85 17.05 -8.23 1.95
C ARG A 85 17.01 -8.88 3.34
N GLN A 86 16.74 -8.11 4.38
CA GLN A 86 16.67 -8.60 5.76
C GLN A 86 15.26 -9.05 6.12
N ILE A 87 14.25 -8.38 5.57
CA ILE A 87 12.84 -8.58 5.95
C ILE A 87 12.08 -9.50 4.99
N ILE A 88 12.60 -9.72 3.77
CA ILE A 88 12.02 -10.64 2.79
C ILE A 88 12.90 -11.89 2.73
N PRO A 89 12.45 -13.04 3.25
CA PRO A 89 13.18 -14.29 3.15
C PRO A 89 13.22 -14.81 1.71
N ASP A 90 14.19 -15.69 1.42
CA ASP A 90 14.24 -16.46 0.18
C ASP A 90 12.92 -17.20 -0.05
N GLY A 91 12.48 -17.24 -1.30
CA GLY A 91 11.19 -17.82 -1.70
C GLY A 91 10.00 -16.87 -1.53
N HIS A 92 10.19 -15.67 -0.99
CA HIS A 92 9.10 -14.70 -0.74
C HIS A 92 9.28 -13.36 -1.43
N LEU A 93 10.17 -13.30 -2.43
CA LEU A 93 10.55 -12.06 -3.09
C LEU A 93 9.39 -11.45 -3.88
N CYS A 94 8.61 -12.26 -4.57
CA CYS A 94 7.55 -11.78 -5.47
C CYS A 94 6.28 -11.38 -4.73
N SER A 95 6.02 -11.94 -3.55
CA SER A 95 4.95 -11.52 -2.65
C SER A 95 5.34 -10.39 -1.70
N ALA A 96 6.63 -10.04 -1.64
CA ALA A 96 7.20 -9.21 -0.59
C ALA A 96 6.92 -9.77 0.83
N ASN A 97 6.92 -11.10 0.97
CA ASN A 97 6.60 -11.80 2.21
C ASN A 97 5.21 -11.47 2.78
N ARG A 98 4.25 -11.08 1.93
CA ARG A 98 2.85 -10.83 2.31
C ARG A 98 1.98 -12.01 1.91
N ASP A 99 1.27 -12.58 2.87
CA ASP A 99 0.36 -13.73 2.65
C ASP A 99 -0.73 -13.46 1.59
N LYS A 100 -1.16 -12.20 1.48
CA LYS A 100 -2.07 -11.71 0.43
C LYS A 100 -1.55 -12.04 -0.98
N TYR A 101 -0.24 -11.97 -1.19
CA TYR A 101 0.40 -12.13 -2.50
C TYR A 101 1.21 -13.42 -2.62
N ARG A 102 1.07 -14.38 -1.68
CA ARG A 102 1.91 -15.59 -1.61
C ARG A 102 1.93 -16.42 -2.90
N ALA A 103 0.84 -16.45 -3.66
CA ALA A 103 0.78 -17.16 -4.93
C ALA A 103 1.77 -16.62 -5.99
N LEU A 104 2.18 -15.35 -5.88
CA LEU A 104 3.18 -14.77 -6.77
C LEU A 104 4.57 -15.41 -6.62
N ASP A 105 4.84 -16.11 -5.51
CA ASP A 105 6.13 -16.75 -5.23
C ASP A 105 6.28 -18.14 -5.88
N TRP A 106 5.21 -18.70 -6.45
CA TRP A 106 5.25 -20.07 -6.97
C TRP A 106 6.31 -20.25 -8.06
N ALA A 107 7.12 -21.30 -7.87
CA ALA A 107 8.17 -21.70 -8.80
C ALA A 107 7.58 -22.51 -9.96
N ARG A 108 7.13 -21.80 -10.99
CA ARG A 108 6.46 -22.40 -12.15
C ARG A 108 7.03 -21.87 -13.46
N THR A 109 6.95 -22.69 -14.50
CA THR A 109 7.41 -22.33 -15.85
C THR A 109 6.30 -21.82 -16.76
N ASP A 110 5.04 -21.88 -16.31
CA ASP A 110 3.86 -21.43 -17.05
C ASP A 110 3.39 -20.01 -16.67
N TRP A 111 4.18 -19.28 -15.87
CA TRP A 111 4.00 -17.83 -15.72
C TRP A 111 4.05 -17.14 -17.09
N PRO A 112 3.11 -16.22 -17.41
CA PRO A 112 3.20 -15.43 -18.62
C PRO A 112 4.53 -14.67 -18.69
N ALA A 113 5.28 -14.81 -19.79
CA ALA A 113 6.62 -14.22 -19.93
C ALA A 113 6.75 -13.34 -21.17
N THR A 114 7.37 -12.18 -21.01
CA THR A 114 7.68 -11.28 -22.13
C THR A 114 8.93 -11.75 -22.85
N SER A 115 8.85 -12.01 -24.16
CA SER A 115 10.03 -12.30 -24.97
C SER A 115 10.94 -11.07 -25.06
N VAL A 116 12.23 -11.24 -24.78
CA VAL A 116 13.22 -10.16 -24.77
C VAL A 116 14.53 -10.57 -25.43
N THR A 117 15.34 -9.58 -25.76
CA THR A 117 16.74 -9.74 -26.16
C THR A 117 17.62 -8.87 -25.27
N ALA A 118 18.90 -9.23 -25.16
CA ALA A 118 19.88 -8.39 -24.48
C ALA A 118 20.01 -6.99 -25.10
N GLY A 119 20.64 -6.07 -24.36
CA GLY A 119 20.89 -4.69 -24.76
C GLY A 119 19.88 -3.69 -24.18
N ALA A 120 19.96 -2.46 -24.67
CA ALA A 120 19.15 -1.35 -24.21
C ALA A 120 17.65 -1.57 -24.51
N LYS A 121 16.83 -1.28 -23.51
CA LYS A 121 15.37 -1.38 -23.51
C LYS A 121 14.78 -0.22 -22.70
N THR A 122 13.52 0.09 -22.94
CA THR A 122 12.73 0.93 -22.02
C THR A 122 11.69 0.05 -21.36
N PHE A 123 11.67 0.04 -20.03
CA PHE A 123 10.64 -0.62 -19.24
C PHE A 123 9.62 0.42 -18.75
N ASN A 124 8.35 0.03 -18.70
CA ASN A 124 7.26 0.89 -18.28
C ASN A 124 6.71 0.41 -16.93
N PHE A 125 6.61 1.34 -15.99
CA PHE A 125 6.03 1.11 -14.67
C PHE A 125 4.79 1.99 -14.53
N ARG A 126 3.62 1.39 -14.42
CA ARG A 126 2.35 2.10 -14.22
C ARG A 126 2.27 2.54 -12.76
N VAL A 127 2.01 3.83 -12.52
CA VAL A 127 1.85 4.41 -11.19
C VAL A 127 0.51 5.10 -11.04
N THR A 128 -0.33 4.61 -10.13
CA THR A 128 -1.57 5.30 -9.75
C THR A 128 -1.28 6.46 -8.79
N ALA A 129 -0.19 6.37 -8.02
CA ALA A 129 0.31 7.44 -7.16
C ALA A 129 1.84 7.58 -7.33
N PRO A 130 2.34 8.64 -7.99
CA PRO A 130 3.77 8.87 -8.15
C PRO A 130 4.43 9.39 -6.87
N HIS A 131 5.60 8.85 -6.51
CA HIS A 131 6.40 9.26 -5.34
C HIS A 131 7.89 9.37 -5.62
N GLN A 132 8.58 10.14 -4.77
CA GLN A 132 10.04 10.19 -4.81
C GLN A 132 10.63 8.91 -4.27
N GLY A 133 11.62 8.38 -4.98
CA GLY A 133 12.24 7.13 -4.60
C GLY A 133 13.37 6.72 -5.52
N VAL A 134 13.87 5.51 -5.27
CA VAL A 134 14.84 4.84 -6.12
C VAL A 134 14.26 3.48 -6.49
N MET A 135 14.03 3.28 -7.78
CA MET A 135 13.63 2.01 -8.36
C MET A 135 14.87 1.29 -8.89
N THR A 136 15.20 0.16 -8.27
CA THR A 136 16.33 -0.68 -8.67
C THR A 136 15.77 -1.95 -9.28
N LEU A 137 16.20 -2.26 -10.51
CA LEU A 137 15.81 -3.47 -11.21
C LEU A 137 17.01 -4.42 -11.25
N TYR A 138 16.75 -5.66 -10.87
CA TYR A 138 17.67 -6.78 -10.94
C TYR A 138 17.18 -7.79 -11.96
N ILE A 139 18.07 -8.62 -12.46
CA ILE A 139 17.72 -9.81 -13.24
C ILE A 139 18.38 -11.03 -12.62
N THR A 140 17.77 -12.18 -12.83
CA THR A 140 18.34 -13.46 -12.44
C THR A 140 19.72 -13.72 -13.08
N ASN A 141 20.57 -14.43 -12.33
CA ASN A 141 21.89 -14.88 -12.74
C ASN A 141 21.87 -16.35 -13.21
N SER A 142 23.03 -16.91 -13.53
CA SER A 142 23.15 -18.27 -14.07
C SER A 142 22.72 -19.39 -13.12
N THR A 143 22.52 -19.12 -11.83
CA THR A 143 22.06 -20.10 -10.83
C THR A 143 20.54 -20.20 -10.77
N TYR A 144 19.81 -19.34 -11.48
CA TYR A 144 18.36 -19.33 -11.47
C TYR A 144 17.78 -20.57 -12.16
N ASN A 145 16.83 -21.21 -11.48
CA ASN A 145 16.00 -22.27 -12.03
C ASN A 145 14.52 -21.89 -11.78
N PRO A 146 13.70 -21.68 -12.82
CA PRO A 146 12.30 -21.27 -12.67
C PRO A 146 11.41 -22.32 -11.99
N THR A 147 11.89 -23.56 -11.81
CA THR A 147 11.18 -24.62 -11.05
C THR A 147 11.56 -24.64 -9.57
N GLN A 148 12.39 -23.71 -9.11
CA GLN A 148 12.75 -23.53 -7.69
C GLN A 148 12.33 -22.14 -7.19
N PRO A 149 11.95 -22.00 -5.91
CA PRO A 149 11.61 -20.69 -5.34
C PRO A 149 12.76 -19.69 -5.51
N LEU A 150 12.44 -18.46 -5.92
CA LEU A 150 13.42 -17.41 -6.17
C LEU A 150 14.15 -17.05 -4.87
N LYS A 151 15.47 -16.97 -4.92
CA LYS A 151 16.32 -16.53 -3.80
C LYS A 151 17.00 -15.21 -4.12
N TRP A 152 17.39 -14.46 -3.09
CA TRP A 152 18.23 -13.28 -3.26
C TRP A 152 19.55 -13.61 -3.96
N SER A 153 20.12 -14.79 -3.70
CA SER A 153 21.34 -15.27 -4.35
C SER A 153 21.16 -15.60 -5.84
N ASN A 154 19.92 -15.74 -6.32
CA ASN A 154 19.64 -15.95 -7.74
C ASN A 154 19.61 -14.64 -8.53
N LEU A 155 19.68 -13.47 -7.89
CA LEU A 155 19.71 -12.17 -8.54
C LEU A 155 21.15 -11.68 -8.76
N ASP A 156 21.39 -10.97 -9.85
CA ASP A 156 22.63 -10.23 -10.08
C ASP A 156 22.61 -8.91 -9.29
N LEU A 157 22.77 -9.01 -7.96
CA LEU A 157 22.67 -7.86 -7.06
C LEU A 157 23.81 -6.85 -7.22
N ALA A 158 24.95 -7.30 -7.73
CA ALA A 158 26.12 -6.45 -7.97
C ALA A 158 25.97 -5.58 -9.22
N ASN A 159 25.18 -6.03 -10.20
CA ASN A 159 24.97 -5.34 -11.47
C ASN A 159 23.46 -5.18 -11.76
N PRO A 160 22.77 -4.25 -11.08
CA PRO A 160 21.40 -3.91 -11.42
C PRO A 160 21.27 -3.54 -12.90
N ILE A 161 20.20 -4.01 -13.54
CA ILE A 161 19.91 -3.69 -14.95
C ILE A 161 19.39 -2.25 -15.12
N ALA A 162 18.92 -1.64 -14.02
CA ALA A 162 18.63 -0.21 -13.93
C ALA A 162 18.63 0.28 -12.47
N ILE A 163 18.98 1.55 -12.30
CA ILE A 163 18.73 2.35 -11.09
C ILE A 163 18.06 3.65 -11.56
N PHE A 164 16.81 3.85 -11.18
CA PHE A 164 15.99 4.98 -11.63
C PHE A 164 15.54 5.82 -10.43
N ALA A 165 15.90 7.10 -10.43
CA ALA A 165 15.39 8.06 -9.45
C ALA A 165 13.97 8.49 -9.86
N SER A 166 12.96 8.02 -9.14
CA SER A 166 11.57 8.34 -9.45
C SER A 166 11.20 9.76 -8.98
N PRO A 167 10.60 10.61 -9.82
CA PRO A 167 10.13 11.94 -9.42
C PRO A 167 8.74 11.90 -8.74
N ARG A 168 8.24 13.04 -8.23
CA ARG A 168 6.85 13.16 -7.72
C ARG A 168 5.78 13.19 -8.80
N THR A 169 6.18 13.22 -10.06
CA THR A 169 5.31 13.35 -11.22
C THR A 169 5.58 12.21 -12.18
N SER A 170 4.56 11.68 -12.82
CA SER A 170 4.69 10.67 -13.88
C SER A 170 4.29 11.24 -15.24
N ASP A 171 4.75 10.58 -16.29
CA ASP A 171 4.34 10.89 -17.66
C ASP A 171 3.13 10.02 -18.00
N ASN A 172 1.95 10.64 -18.07
CA ASN A 172 0.67 9.96 -18.31
C ASN A 172 0.44 8.72 -17.41
N GLY A 173 0.82 8.80 -16.13
CA GLY A 173 0.66 7.67 -15.20
C GLY A 173 1.76 6.61 -15.29
N TYR A 174 2.87 6.87 -16.00
CA TYR A 174 3.99 5.96 -16.14
C TYR A 174 5.34 6.57 -15.72
N TYR A 175 6.22 5.69 -15.23
CA TYR A 175 7.66 5.89 -15.26
C TYR A 175 8.26 5.06 -16.39
N ASN A 176 9.11 5.71 -17.20
CA ASN A 176 9.84 5.09 -18.28
C ASN A 176 11.29 4.90 -17.85
N VAL A 177 11.68 3.65 -17.63
CA VAL A 177 12.98 3.27 -17.06
C VAL A 177 13.87 2.74 -18.16
N ASN A 178 15.02 3.37 -18.38
CA ASN A 178 16.03 2.84 -19.28
C ASN A 178 16.74 1.67 -18.61
N VAL A 179 16.74 0.52 -19.29
CA VAL A 179 17.26 -0.76 -18.79
C VAL A 179 18.28 -1.28 -19.76
N ASN A 180 19.38 -1.85 -19.25
CA ASN A 180 20.34 -2.59 -20.07
C ASN A 180 20.30 -4.08 -19.69
N LEU A 181 19.66 -4.90 -20.54
CA LEU A 181 19.57 -6.33 -20.28
C LEU A 181 20.90 -7.02 -20.63
N PRO A 182 21.49 -7.81 -19.71
CA PRO A 182 22.68 -8.58 -20.02
C PRO A 182 22.33 -9.75 -20.95
N GLN A 183 23.36 -10.36 -21.53
CA GLN A 183 23.18 -11.64 -22.24
C GLN A 183 22.71 -12.73 -21.27
N ARG A 184 21.61 -13.39 -21.64
CA ARG A 184 20.99 -14.51 -20.95
C ARG A 184 20.34 -15.43 -22.00
N THR A 185 19.90 -16.60 -21.58
CA THR A 185 19.17 -17.56 -22.40
C THR A 185 17.96 -18.09 -21.63
N GLY A 186 16.91 -18.46 -22.36
CA GLY A 186 15.69 -19.03 -21.82
C GLY A 186 14.97 -18.10 -20.83
N ARG A 187 14.14 -18.70 -19.98
CA ARG A 187 13.34 -18.01 -18.98
C ARG A 187 14.21 -17.41 -17.88
N GLN A 188 14.01 -16.12 -17.64
CA GLN A 188 14.63 -15.33 -16.59
C GLN A 188 13.54 -14.56 -15.84
N LEU A 189 13.90 -13.94 -14.73
CA LEU A 189 13.01 -13.10 -13.96
C LEU A 189 13.67 -11.75 -13.70
N VAL A 190 12.92 -10.68 -13.98
CA VAL A 190 13.27 -9.32 -13.56
C VAL A 190 12.61 -9.04 -12.23
N TYR A 191 13.40 -8.59 -11.26
CA TYR A 191 12.93 -8.23 -9.92
C TYR A 191 13.10 -6.74 -9.70
N MET A 192 12.04 -6.07 -9.28
CA MET A 192 12.02 -4.62 -9.06
C MET A 192 11.85 -4.35 -7.57
N VAL A 193 12.65 -3.40 -7.06
CA VAL A 193 12.52 -2.82 -5.74
C VAL A 193 12.41 -1.32 -5.90
N TRP A 194 11.27 -0.73 -5.54
CA TRP A 194 11.07 0.72 -5.49
C TRP A 194 11.02 1.18 -4.04
N GLN A 195 12.16 1.64 -3.53
CA GLN A 195 12.26 2.23 -2.20
C GLN A 195 11.90 3.71 -2.29
N ARG A 196 10.89 4.14 -1.54
CA ARG A 196 10.58 5.58 -1.42
C ARG A 196 11.66 6.30 -0.63
N THR A 197 11.88 7.57 -0.94
CA THR A 197 12.77 8.47 -0.19
C THR A 197 12.01 9.45 0.69
N ASP A 198 10.68 9.48 0.57
CA ASP A 198 9.77 10.31 1.38
C ASP A 198 8.95 9.51 2.39
N SER A 199 9.22 8.22 2.52
CA SER A 199 8.59 7.26 3.43
C SER A 199 9.48 6.02 3.56
N PRO A 200 9.40 5.25 4.66
CA PRO A 200 10.06 3.95 4.75
C PRO A 200 9.53 2.92 3.75
N GLU A 201 8.35 3.12 3.18
CA GLU A 201 7.69 2.13 2.34
C GLU A 201 8.45 1.79 1.05
N ALA A 202 8.42 0.51 0.66
CA ALA A 202 8.95 0.04 -0.62
C ALA A 202 7.96 -0.88 -1.35
N PHE A 203 8.09 -0.94 -2.68
CA PHE A 203 7.28 -1.78 -3.58
C PHE A 203 8.15 -2.80 -4.29
N TYR A 204 7.54 -3.93 -4.62
CA TYR A 204 8.21 -5.10 -5.15
C TYR A 204 7.44 -5.66 -6.33
N GLY A 205 8.14 -6.35 -7.23
CA GLY A 205 7.49 -6.91 -8.41
C GLY A 205 8.41 -7.86 -9.17
N CYS A 206 7.82 -8.95 -9.65
CA CYS A 206 8.47 -9.95 -10.49
C CYS A 206 7.83 -9.92 -11.88
N SER A 207 8.65 -9.77 -12.93
CA SER A 207 8.23 -9.96 -14.32
C SER A 207 9.03 -11.10 -14.94
N ASP A 208 8.34 -12.12 -15.41
CA ASP A 208 8.97 -13.21 -16.16
C ASP A 208 9.31 -12.74 -17.58
N VAL A 209 10.52 -13.06 -18.03
CA VAL A 209 10.99 -12.75 -19.37
C VAL A 209 11.64 -13.97 -20.01
N ASP A 210 11.63 -14.07 -21.33
CA ASP A 210 12.24 -15.17 -22.06
C ASP A 210 13.22 -14.65 -23.12
N PHE A 211 14.49 -15.02 -22.99
CA PHE A 211 15.56 -14.68 -23.93
C PHE A 211 15.64 -15.65 -25.11
N GLY A 212 14.82 -16.71 -25.12
CA GLY A 212 14.86 -17.76 -26.13
C GLY A 212 16.17 -18.57 -26.10
N THR A 213 16.34 -19.45 -27.10
CA THR A 213 17.58 -20.18 -27.31
C THR A 213 18.66 -19.25 -27.88
N ASN A 214 19.89 -19.34 -27.36
CA ASN A 214 21.04 -18.50 -27.75
C ASN A 214 20.88 -16.98 -27.55
N GLY A 215 19.95 -16.53 -26.71
CA GLY A 215 19.76 -15.09 -26.43
C GLY A 215 19.06 -14.33 -27.56
N THR A 216 18.61 -15.05 -28.59
CA THR A 216 17.67 -14.56 -29.58
C THR A 216 16.26 -14.89 -29.11
N ALA A 217 15.42 -13.87 -28.90
CA ALA A 217 14.01 -14.07 -28.64
C ALA A 217 13.46 -15.07 -29.68
N ALA A 218 12.95 -16.21 -29.22
CA ALA A 218 12.40 -17.20 -30.12
C ALA A 218 11.30 -16.53 -30.95
N ALA A 219 11.37 -16.66 -32.28
CA ALA A 219 10.19 -16.41 -33.10
C ALA A 219 9.11 -17.35 -32.57
N ALA A 220 8.09 -16.76 -31.97
CA ALA A 220 6.89 -17.42 -31.51
C ALA A 220 6.44 -18.45 -32.55
N GLY A 221 6.72 -19.74 -32.31
CA GLY A 221 6.14 -20.82 -33.10
C GLY A 221 4.61 -20.76 -32.99
N ALA A 222 3.89 -21.52 -33.82
CA ALA A 222 2.42 -21.52 -33.91
C ALA A 222 1.65 -21.87 -32.61
N PHE A 223 2.33 -22.00 -31.46
CA PHE A 223 1.81 -22.19 -30.11
C PHE A 223 2.28 -21.13 -29.11
N ALA A 224 2.88 -20.02 -29.56
CA ALA A 224 3.24 -18.95 -28.65
C ALA A 224 1.97 -18.38 -28.02
N ALA A 225 1.79 -18.65 -26.73
CA ALA A 225 0.89 -17.87 -25.90
C ALA A 225 1.17 -16.38 -26.19
N GLN A 226 0.10 -15.62 -26.41
CA GLN A 226 0.19 -14.17 -26.59
C GLN A 226 1.13 -13.61 -25.51
N ALA A 227 2.05 -12.71 -25.89
CA ALA A 227 2.91 -12.04 -24.92
C ALA A 227 2.03 -11.49 -23.77
N PRO A 228 2.46 -11.63 -22.51
CA PRO A 228 1.66 -11.14 -21.39
C PRO A 228 1.32 -9.68 -21.60
N THR A 229 0.03 -9.38 -21.48
CA THR A 229 -0.48 -8.02 -21.52
C THR A 229 -0.53 -7.46 -20.11
N ALA A 230 -0.29 -6.16 -19.98
CA ALA A 230 -0.66 -5.44 -18.78
C ALA A 230 -2.16 -5.07 -18.81
N PRO A 231 -2.77 -4.77 -17.66
CA PRO A 231 -4.14 -4.28 -17.59
C PRO A 231 -4.30 -2.99 -18.39
N THR A 232 -5.39 -2.87 -19.13
CA THR A 232 -5.78 -1.60 -19.78
C THR A 232 -6.34 -0.62 -18.75
N GLU A 233 -6.33 0.68 -19.05
CA GLU A 233 -6.95 1.69 -18.16
C GLU A 233 -8.44 1.39 -17.94
N ALA A 234 -9.16 0.93 -18.96
CA ALA A 234 -10.56 0.53 -18.82
C ALA A 234 -10.75 -0.64 -17.83
N GLN A 235 -9.83 -1.60 -17.78
CA GLN A 235 -9.86 -2.68 -16.79
C GLN A 235 -9.54 -2.16 -15.38
N ILE A 236 -8.55 -1.25 -15.26
CA ILE A 236 -8.20 -0.60 -13.99
C ILE A 236 -9.40 0.17 -13.45
N ASP A 237 -10.06 0.96 -14.29
CA ASP A 237 -11.25 1.75 -13.92
C ASP A 237 -12.40 0.83 -13.49
N ALA A 238 -12.65 -0.26 -14.23
CA ALA A 238 -13.68 -1.23 -13.88
C ALA A 238 -13.41 -1.97 -12.56
N GLY A 239 -12.14 -2.21 -12.22
CA GLY A 239 -11.74 -2.86 -10.97
C GLY A 239 -11.58 -1.91 -9.78
N ALA A 240 -11.65 -0.60 -9.98
CA ALA A 240 -11.33 0.39 -8.95
C ALA A 240 -12.21 0.24 -7.69
N SER A 241 -13.49 -0.08 -7.84
CA SER A 241 -14.42 -0.29 -6.72
C SER A 241 -14.15 -1.56 -5.91
N HIS A 242 -13.40 -2.51 -6.46
CA HIS A 242 -13.02 -3.75 -5.79
C HIS A 242 -11.69 -3.63 -5.04
N SER A 243 -10.91 -2.58 -5.31
CA SER A 243 -9.63 -2.40 -4.64
C SER A 243 -9.81 -1.98 -3.19
N LEU A 244 -9.06 -2.62 -2.28
CA LEU A 244 -9.00 -2.27 -0.86
C LEU A 244 -7.79 -1.38 -0.53
N VAL A 245 -7.05 -1.00 -1.56
CA VAL A 245 -5.87 -0.14 -1.47
C VAL A 245 -6.30 1.25 -1.02
N SER A 246 -5.92 1.64 0.19
CA SER A 246 -6.17 2.98 0.69
C SER A 246 -5.08 3.93 0.20
N HIS A 247 -5.44 4.94 -0.59
CA HIS A 247 -4.53 6.01 -1.00
C HIS A 247 -4.11 6.95 0.16
N HIS A 248 -4.73 6.77 1.33
CA HIS A 248 -4.45 7.52 2.56
C HIS A 248 -3.72 6.68 3.62
N GLY A 249 -3.32 5.43 3.30
CA GLY A 249 -2.64 4.51 4.23
C GLY A 249 -1.70 3.54 3.50
N HIS A 250 -1.14 2.58 4.24
CA HIS A 250 -0.12 1.63 3.76
C HIS A 250 -0.67 0.37 3.08
N GLY A 251 -1.96 0.38 2.73
CA GLY A 251 -2.62 -0.80 2.20
C GLY A 251 -3.09 -1.79 3.25
N GLY A 252 -4.19 -2.47 2.96
CA GLY A 252 -4.84 -3.39 3.88
C GLY A 252 -4.39 -4.83 3.65
N ASP A 253 -3.89 -5.49 4.69
CA ASP A 253 -3.97 -6.94 4.77
C ASP A 253 -5.44 -7.34 4.96
N VAL A 254 -5.87 -8.40 4.29
CA VAL A 254 -7.26 -8.91 4.25
C VAL A 254 -7.94 -9.07 5.62
N THR A 255 -7.18 -9.13 6.71
CA THR A 255 -7.70 -9.22 8.08
C THR A 255 -8.31 -7.92 8.60
N THR A 256 -7.97 -6.75 8.05
CA THR A 256 -8.46 -5.45 8.55
C THR A 256 -9.70 -4.94 7.82
N ALA A 257 -9.90 -5.32 6.55
CA ALA A 257 -11.06 -4.87 5.76
C ALA A 257 -12.40 -5.46 6.22
N GLN A 258 -12.39 -6.65 6.85
CA GLN A 258 -13.60 -7.28 7.38
C GLN A 258 -14.14 -6.60 8.66
N ALA A 259 -13.33 -5.78 9.33
CA ALA A 259 -13.78 -4.98 10.47
C ALA A 259 -14.48 -3.67 10.04
N ALA A 260 -14.25 -3.20 8.81
CA ALA A 260 -14.79 -1.92 8.35
C ALA A 260 -16.23 -2.03 7.76
N THR A 261 -16.67 -3.23 7.37
CA THR A 261 -18.00 -3.44 6.76
C THR A 261 -19.13 -3.69 7.77
N THR A 262 -18.83 -3.75 9.08
CA THR A 262 -19.85 -3.79 10.15
C THR A 262 -20.18 -2.41 10.73
N GLY A 263 -19.56 -1.35 10.21
CA GLY A 263 -19.62 0.01 10.77
C GLY A 263 -20.47 1.02 10.01
N THR A 264 -21.39 0.65 9.12
CA THR A 264 -22.30 1.61 8.47
C THR A 264 -23.61 0.96 8.03
N ALA A 265 -24.53 0.75 8.99
CA ALA A 265 -25.95 0.66 8.70
C ALA A 265 -26.67 1.63 9.64
N GLY A 266 -27.20 2.71 9.09
CA GLY A 266 -28.00 3.68 9.82
C GLY A 266 -29.28 3.04 10.36
N ALA A 267 -29.57 3.28 11.64
CA ALA A 267 -30.87 2.98 12.22
C ALA A 267 -31.40 4.25 12.90
N SER A 268 -32.40 4.82 12.24
CA SER A 268 -33.37 5.76 12.78
C SER A 268 -33.95 5.24 14.09
N GLY A 269 -34.24 6.17 15.01
CA GLY A 269 -34.54 5.87 16.41
C GLY A 269 -35.69 4.89 16.67
N THR A 270 -35.50 4.08 17.70
CA THR A 270 -36.48 3.77 18.74
C THR A 270 -35.72 3.17 19.91
N ALA A 271 -35.83 3.80 21.08
CA ALA A 271 -35.21 3.32 22.30
C ALA A 271 -35.89 2.02 22.74
N ALA A 272 -35.19 0.90 22.63
CA ALA A 272 -35.55 -0.37 23.25
C ALA A 272 -34.58 -0.63 24.40
N SER A 273 -35.14 -0.61 25.60
CA SER A 273 -34.52 -0.93 26.88
C SER A 273 -33.95 -2.35 26.88
N VAL A 274 -32.64 -2.49 27.10
CA VAL A 274 -32.02 -3.77 27.46
C VAL A 274 -32.16 -3.95 28.97
N THR A 275 -33.10 -4.78 29.38
CA THR A 275 -33.13 -5.40 30.70
C THR A 275 -31.96 -6.38 30.80
N ALA A 276 -31.01 -6.09 31.69
CA ALA A 276 -29.98 -7.03 32.09
C ALA A 276 -30.64 -8.10 32.98
N ASP A 277 -30.67 -9.34 32.50
CA ASP A 277 -31.03 -10.49 33.31
C ASP A 277 -29.72 -11.13 33.82
N ASN A 278 -29.41 -10.88 35.08
CA ASN A 278 -28.51 -11.75 35.84
C ASN A 278 -28.94 -11.71 37.30
N SER A 279 -29.88 -12.58 37.65
CA SER A 279 -30.30 -12.81 39.03
C SER A 279 -29.75 -14.15 39.52
N SER A 280 -28.67 -14.08 40.31
CA SER A 280 -28.56 -14.92 41.51
C SER A 280 -29.00 -14.06 42.70
N ASN A 281 -30.12 -14.48 43.28
CA ASN A 281 -30.92 -13.94 44.37
C ASN A 281 -30.32 -12.89 45.35
N ALA A 282 -30.99 -11.73 45.35
CA ALA A 282 -31.70 -11.07 46.47
C ALA A 282 -30.95 -10.64 47.75
N LEU A 283 -30.97 -9.33 48.02
CA LEU A 283 -31.55 -8.74 49.24
C LEU A 283 -31.64 -7.19 49.16
N LEU A 284 -32.88 -6.71 49.15
CA LEU A 284 -33.47 -5.43 49.60
C LEU A 284 -32.62 -4.18 49.89
N GLY A 285 -33.07 -3.04 49.37
CA GLY A 285 -32.81 -1.70 49.93
C GLY A 285 -33.25 -0.52 49.06
N LEU A 286 -34.50 -0.08 49.22
CA LEU A 286 -35.05 1.16 48.66
C LEU A 286 -34.35 2.42 49.21
N ALA A 287 -34.10 3.42 48.36
CA ALA A 287 -34.59 4.81 48.51
C ALA A 287 -33.76 5.84 47.70
N GLY A 288 -34.45 6.74 47.00
CA GLY A 288 -34.13 8.17 47.03
C GLY A 288 -33.31 8.73 45.87
N ALA A 289 -34.03 9.30 44.91
CA ALA A 289 -33.50 10.22 43.90
C ALA A 289 -33.10 11.59 44.50
N ALA A 290 -32.30 12.31 43.71
CA ALA A 290 -32.01 13.75 43.69
C ALA A 290 -30.63 14.15 44.22
N LEU A 291 -29.82 14.77 43.35
CA LEU A 291 -29.20 16.08 43.61
C LEU A 291 -28.56 16.65 42.33
N LEU A 292 -29.03 17.86 41.98
CA LEU A 292 -28.54 18.72 40.91
C LEU A 292 -27.11 19.20 41.20
N SER A 293 -26.30 19.33 40.14
CA SER A 293 -24.98 19.96 40.18
C SER A 293 -25.08 21.49 40.12
N ALA A 294 -24.72 22.13 41.23
CA ALA A 294 -24.31 23.52 41.25
C ALA A 294 -23.05 23.64 42.12
N THR A 295 -21.98 24.21 41.58
CA THR A 295 -21.34 25.42 42.13
C THR A 295 -20.09 25.78 41.32
N ALA A 296 -20.11 27.03 40.86
CA ALA A 296 -18.93 27.78 40.47
C ALA A 296 -18.38 28.53 41.71
N SER A 297 -17.08 28.80 41.65
CA SER A 297 -16.30 29.79 42.43
C SER A 297 -15.67 29.32 43.74
N GLY A 298 -14.33 29.45 43.82
CA GLY A 298 -13.68 29.63 45.12
C GLY A 298 -12.25 29.10 45.30
N VAL A 299 -11.33 29.23 44.34
CA VAL A 299 -9.88 29.12 44.67
C VAL A 299 -9.12 30.31 44.10
N TYR A 300 -9.47 31.48 44.62
CA TYR A 300 -8.66 32.68 44.62
C TYR A 300 -7.83 32.70 45.91
N LEU A 301 -6.93 31.72 46.11
CA LEU A 301 -6.06 31.65 47.30
C LEU A 301 -4.71 30.96 47.06
N ALA A 302 -4.30 30.75 45.81
CA ALA A 302 -3.00 30.18 45.44
C ALA A 302 -1.96 31.21 44.96
N ARG A 303 -2.06 32.49 45.41
CA ARG A 303 -1.13 33.56 45.00
C ARG A 303 -0.47 34.38 46.13
N ARG A 304 -0.48 33.89 47.38
CA ARG A 304 0.17 34.63 48.50
C ARG A 304 1.23 33.87 49.31
N MET A 305 1.75 32.74 48.83
CA MET A 305 2.88 32.06 49.51
C MET A 305 3.94 31.54 48.53
N ARG A 306 4.48 32.43 47.70
CA ARG A 306 5.83 32.29 47.10
C ARG A 306 6.48 33.66 47.06
N GLY A 307 6.90 34.11 48.24
CA GLY A 307 7.52 35.40 48.47
C GLY A 307 8.19 35.42 49.83
N ALA A 308 9.11 34.48 50.06
CA ALA A 308 10.09 34.49 51.16
C ALA A 308 11.05 33.30 50.97
N ALA A 309 12.13 33.51 50.23
CA ALA A 309 13.39 32.77 50.36
C ALA A 309 14.45 33.44 49.46
N VAL A 310 14.98 34.57 49.92
CA VAL A 310 16.24 35.16 49.43
C VAL A 310 17.03 35.58 50.66
N THR A 311 18.26 35.06 50.72
CA THR A 311 19.46 35.47 51.49
C THR A 311 19.59 35.24 53.00
N ALA A 312 20.80 34.74 53.31
CA ALA A 312 21.51 34.54 54.58
C ALA A 312 21.15 33.28 55.38
#